data_AF-A1KBP3-F1
#
_entry.id   AF-A1KBP3-F1
#
_cell.length_a   1.000
_cell.length_b   1.000
_cell.length_c   1.000
_cell.angle_alpha   90.00
_cell.angle_beta   90.00
_cell.angle_gamma   90.00
#
_symmetry.space_group_name_H-M   'P 1'
#
loop_
_entity.id
_entity.type
_entity.pdbx_description
1 polymer ?
#
loop_
_entity_poly.entity_id
_entity_poly.type
_entity_poly.pdbx_seq_one_letter_code
_entity_poly.pdbx_strand_id
1 'polypeptide(L)'
;MNIDLAAFRLQALSTLTSGATGTATRSSNGDFLSALLNAQTALSGTTASTSGSGLDALLGNESSRVTNVLAQLEASNAAFLRRYNARVEEIGDEAQVLTQLRNRMAELGTASQSLEGIGTTSSDGEIKAALQDFITRYNQWDAEFDPYFEQGALLDDNQAGEVARFSLRREVGSIFHGAGNGGFELGLTDMGVSFTPDGQLKLDEAAFNAALASDRKAAVQTLNNVATAFGNAATLLTADGHLLDRRIDNAERAVAWAADKQDEVDAEFGPGAISNRVRGSI
;
A
#
# COMPACT_ATOMS: atom_id res chain seq x y z
N MET A 1 -7.13 28.47 30.34
CA MET A 1 -6.56 27.12 30.49
C MET A 1 -6.45 26.40 29.14
N ASN A 2 -6.04 27.10 28.05
CA ASN A 2 -5.89 26.54 26.69
C ASN A 2 -4.54 26.90 26.03
N ILE A 3 -3.71 27.71 26.69
CA ILE A 3 -2.37 28.09 26.21
C ILE A 3 -1.39 26.93 26.40
N ASP A 4 -1.55 26.13 27.46
CA ASP A 4 -0.69 24.97 27.74
C ASP A 4 -0.85 23.84 26.70
N LEU A 5 -2.06 23.65 26.16
CA LEU A 5 -2.30 22.59 25.17
C LEU A 5 -1.75 22.96 23.79
N ALA A 6 -1.79 24.24 23.42
CA ALA A 6 -1.20 24.74 22.18
C ALA A 6 0.34 24.74 22.23
N ALA A 7 0.93 25.11 23.38
CA ALA A 7 2.37 25.03 23.61
C ALA A 7 2.87 23.58 23.61
N PHE A 8 2.13 22.67 24.25
CA PHE A 8 2.42 21.24 24.26
C PHE A 8 2.39 20.62 22.85
N ARG A 9 1.42 21.02 22.02
CA ARG A 9 1.30 20.55 20.63
C ARG A 9 2.40 21.11 19.72
N LEU A 10 2.82 22.37 19.90
CA LEU A 10 3.92 22.96 19.14
C LEU A 10 5.27 22.32 19.46
N GLN A 11 5.53 21.98 20.73
CA GLN A 11 6.77 21.33 21.14
C GLN A 11 6.82 19.84 20.75
N ALA A 12 5.68 19.13 20.80
CA ALA A 12 5.57 17.77 20.27
C ALA A 12 5.82 17.73 18.75
N LEU A 13 5.30 18.70 18.01
CA LEU A 13 5.46 18.78 16.55
C LEU A 13 6.89 19.17 16.13
N SER A 14 7.53 20.10 16.85
CA SER A 14 8.95 20.45 16.67
C SER A 14 9.88 19.25 16.86
N THR A 15 9.54 18.35 17.78
CA THR A 15 10.34 17.16 18.09
C THR A 15 10.18 16.08 17.02
N LEU A 16 8.99 15.94 16.41
CA LEU A 16 8.78 15.07 15.25
C LEU A 16 9.46 15.57 13.97
N THR A 17 9.57 16.88 13.77
CA THR A 17 10.18 17.47 12.55
C THR A 17 11.70 17.55 12.62
N SER A 18 12.30 17.52 13.82
CA SER A 18 13.76 17.57 14.00
C SER A 18 14.45 16.21 13.82
N GLY A 19 13.69 15.11 13.85
CA GLY A 19 14.20 13.74 13.62
C GLY A 19 14.38 13.35 12.15
N ALA A 20 14.04 14.22 11.20
CA ALA A 20 14.00 13.89 9.77
C ALA A 20 15.23 14.35 8.95
N THR A 21 16.27 14.89 9.58
CA THR A 21 17.50 15.26 8.86
C THR A 21 18.75 14.75 9.58
N GLY A 22 19.16 13.52 9.25
CA GLY A 22 20.50 13.00 9.56
C GLY A 22 20.53 11.55 10.03
N THR A 23 20.89 10.64 9.13
CA THR A 23 21.57 9.33 9.33
C THR A 23 21.32 8.55 10.63
N ALA A 24 20.69 7.38 10.45
CA ALA A 24 20.63 6.21 11.34
C ALA A 24 21.51 6.23 12.60
N THR A 25 20.89 6.33 13.78
CA THR A 25 21.31 5.63 15.01
C THR A 25 20.12 5.51 15.97
N ARG A 26 19.84 4.30 16.47
CA ARG A 26 18.87 4.04 17.55
C ARG A 26 19.29 4.80 18.83
N SER A 27 18.48 5.72 19.34
CA SER A 27 18.55 6.24 20.73
C SER A 27 17.25 6.98 21.06
N SER A 28 16.32 6.35 21.78
CA SER A 28 16.12 6.37 23.25
C SER A 28 15.28 7.57 23.74
N ASN A 29 14.20 7.27 24.45
CA ASN A 29 13.22 8.20 25.04
C ASN A 29 13.79 9.20 26.08
N GLY A 30 15.12 9.37 26.16
CA GLY A 30 15.82 10.23 27.12
C GLY A 30 15.87 11.72 26.73
N ASP A 31 15.76 12.04 25.44
CA ASP A 31 15.83 13.43 24.95
C ASP A 31 14.54 14.23 25.22
N PHE A 32 13.39 13.55 25.29
CA PHE A 32 12.11 14.16 25.63
C PHE A 32 12.07 14.66 27.09
N LEU A 33 12.56 13.87 28.03
CA LEU A 33 12.56 14.22 29.45
C LEU A 33 13.57 15.34 29.77
N SER A 34 14.71 15.37 29.08
CA SER A 34 15.72 16.42 29.25
C SER A 34 15.28 17.76 28.61
N ALA A 35 14.57 17.73 27.48
CA ALA A 35 13.91 18.91 26.92
C ALA A 35 12.79 19.46 27.83
N LEU A 36 12.01 18.56 28.46
CA LEU A 36 10.95 18.92 29.41
C LEU A 36 11.50 19.57 30.68
N LEU A 37 12.61 19.05 31.23
CA LEU A 37 13.28 19.62 32.41
C LEU A 37 13.88 21.00 32.13
N ASN A 38 14.43 21.22 30.93
CA ASN A 38 14.98 22.52 30.52
C ASN A 38 13.89 23.58 30.28
N ALA A 39 12.71 23.18 29.79
CA ALA A 39 11.57 24.09 29.65
C ALA A 39 10.99 24.51 31.01
N GLN A 40 10.95 23.61 31.99
CA GLN A 40 10.47 23.90 33.35
C GLN A 40 11.41 24.87 34.10
N THR A 41 12.72 24.78 33.87
CA THR A 41 13.70 25.70 34.45
C THR A 41 13.64 27.10 33.82
N ALA A 42 13.34 27.20 32.52
CA ALA A 42 13.11 28.48 31.86
C ALA A 42 11.83 29.19 32.34
N LEU A 43 10.76 28.43 32.63
CA LEU A 43 9.51 28.97 33.15
C LEU A 43 9.61 29.42 34.61
N SER A 44 10.53 28.83 35.38
CA SER A 44 10.78 29.15 36.79
C SER A 44 11.73 30.35 37.00
N GLY A 45 12.30 30.91 35.91
CA GLY A 45 13.32 31.97 35.96
C GLY A 45 12.80 33.41 36.04
N THR A 46 11.48 33.64 36.11
CA THR A 46 10.89 34.99 35.97
C THR A 46 10.57 35.66 37.32
N THR A 47 11.58 35.84 38.17
CA THR A 47 11.52 36.80 39.29
C THR A 47 12.86 37.51 39.49
N ALA A 48 13.28 38.31 38.50
CA ALA A 48 14.32 39.30 38.72
C ALA A 48 13.98 40.61 37.99
N SER A 49 13.55 41.57 38.80
CA SER A 49 13.22 42.96 38.49
C SER A 49 14.36 43.69 37.76
N THR A 50 14.07 44.33 36.64
CA THR A 50 14.81 45.53 36.18
C THR A 50 13.89 46.46 35.39
N SER A 51 14.09 47.75 35.64
CA SER A 51 13.10 48.82 35.49
C SER A 51 13.11 49.50 34.11
N GLY A 52 11.91 49.93 33.68
CA GLY A 52 11.66 51.22 33.04
C GLY A 52 12.43 51.59 31.77
N SER A 53 11.90 51.18 30.60
CA SER A 53 11.95 51.86 29.27
C SER A 53 11.64 50.92 28.09
N GLY A 54 11.14 49.71 28.33
CA GLY A 54 10.85 48.72 27.27
C GLY A 54 9.36 48.43 27.00
N LEU A 55 8.43 49.09 27.70
CA LEU A 55 7.01 48.70 27.65
C LEU A 55 6.31 49.07 26.33
N ASP A 56 6.71 50.14 25.64
CA ASP A 56 6.13 50.52 24.34
C ASP A 56 6.63 49.62 23.19
N ALA A 57 7.89 49.18 23.26
CA ALA A 57 8.45 48.17 22.35
C ALA A 57 7.94 46.75 22.62
N LEU A 58 7.36 46.50 23.80
CA LEU A 58 6.77 45.20 24.15
C LEU A 58 5.35 45.06 23.56
N LEU A 59 4.54 46.12 23.54
CA LEU A 59 3.20 46.10 22.93
C LEU A 59 3.21 46.17 21.40
N GLY A 60 4.18 46.88 20.79
CA GLY A 60 4.35 46.89 19.33
C GLY A 60 4.85 45.54 18.77
N ASN A 61 5.60 44.78 19.58
CA ASN A 61 6.17 43.49 19.20
C ASN A 61 5.23 42.30 19.50
N GLU A 62 4.23 42.48 20.36
CA GLU A 62 3.15 41.51 20.58
C GLU A 62 2.31 41.33 19.30
N SER A 63 1.98 42.44 18.62
CA SER A 63 1.17 42.40 17.39
C SER A 63 1.89 41.65 16.27
N SER A 64 3.19 41.91 16.06
CA SER A 64 4.00 41.21 15.05
C SER A 64 4.25 39.74 15.41
N ARG A 65 4.42 39.40 16.70
CA ARG A 65 4.50 38.01 17.17
C ARG A 65 3.20 37.26 16.94
N VAL A 66 2.06 37.87 17.24
CA VAL A 66 0.73 37.27 16.99
C VAL A 66 0.51 37.07 15.50
N THR A 67 0.85 38.04 14.63
CA THR A 67 0.78 37.88 13.17
C THR A 67 1.68 36.75 12.67
N ASN A 68 2.90 36.62 13.19
CA ASN A 68 3.82 35.55 12.82
C ASN A 68 3.32 34.16 13.25
N VAL A 69 2.75 34.05 14.45
CA VAL A 69 2.15 32.79 14.95
C VAL A 69 0.92 32.40 14.11
N LEU A 70 0.07 33.37 13.75
CA LEU A 70 -1.08 33.15 12.86
C LEU A 70 -0.63 32.65 11.48
N ALA A 71 0.36 33.30 10.87
CA ALA A 71 0.90 32.89 9.57
C ALA A 71 1.53 31.49 9.62
N GLN A 72 2.23 31.16 10.70
CA GLN A 72 2.81 29.82 10.90
C GLN A 72 1.74 28.73 11.07
N LEU A 73 0.66 29.04 11.80
CA LEU A 73 -0.50 28.14 11.95
C LEU A 73 -1.20 27.92 10.61
N GLU A 74 -1.41 28.97 9.82
CA GLU A 74 -1.99 28.87 8.47
C GLU A 74 -1.11 28.03 7.53
N ALA A 75 0.21 28.22 7.57
CA ALA A 75 1.15 27.41 6.80
C ALA A 75 1.12 25.92 7.21
N SER A 76 1.01 25.64 8.53
CA SER A 76 0.86 24.29 9.05
C SER A 76 -0.45 23.63 8.61
N ASN A 77 -1.56 24.36 8.67
CA ASN A 77 -2.87 23.91 8.22
C ASN A 77 -2.88 23.60 6.71
N ALA A 78 -2.28 24.47 5.90
CA ALA A 78 -2.14 24.24 4.47
C ALA A 78 -1.26 23.02 4.15
N ALA A 79 -0.23 22.76 4.96
CA ALA A 79 0.59 21.55 4.83
C ALA A 79 -0.18 20.29 5.25
N PHE A 80 -1.00 20.37 6.30
CA PHE A 80 -1.89 19.29 6.71
C PHE A 80 -2.89 18.94 5.60
N LEU A 81 -3.62 19.93 5.06
CA LEU A 81 -4.59 19.70 3.98
C LEU A 81 -3.95 19.07 2.74
N ARG A 82 -2.75 19.53 2.36
CA ARG A 82 -2.00 18.91 1.25
C ARG A 82 -1.69 17.44 1.50
N ARG A 83 -1.25 17.08 2.70
CA ARG A 83 -0.97 15.69 3.07
C ARG A 83 -2.25 14.86 3.18
N TYR A 84 -3.31 15.44 3.73
CA TYR A 84 -4.61 14.80 3.84
C TYR A 84 -5.18 14.46 2.46
N ASN A 85 -5.25 15.44 1.56
CA ASN A 85 -5.77 15.24 0.19
C ASN A 85 -4.90 14.23 -0.59
N ALA A 86 -3.57 14.35 -0.51
CA ALA A 86 -2.67 13.38 -1.13
C ALA A 86 -2.87 11.95 -0.60
N ARG A 87 -3.14 11.80 0.70
CA ARG A 87 -3.41 10.49 1.31
C ARG A 87 -4.77 9.92 0.86
N VAL A 88 -5.80 10.77 0.73
CA VAL A 88 -7.11 10.34 0.24
C VAL A 88 -7.00 9.86 -1.21
N GLU A 89 -6.25 10.58 -2.04
CA GLU A 89 -5.94 10.18 -3.43
C GLU A 89 -5.20 8.84 -3.47
N GLU A 90 -4.13 8.67 -2.68
CA GLU A 90 -3.36 7.42 -2.56
C GLU A 90 -4.25 6.22 -2.18
N ILE A 91 -5.18 6.40 -1.23
CA ILE A 91 -6.13 5.35 -0.82
C ILE A 91 -7.11 5.01 -1.97
N GLY A 92 -7.55 6.02 -2.72
CA GLY A 92 -8.41 5.82 -3.89
C GLY A 92 -7.70 5.04 -5.00
N ASP A 93 -6.46 5.42 -5.30
CA ASP A 93 -5.63 4.71 -6.28
C ASP A 93 -5.36 3.27 -5.82
N GLU A 94 -5.08 3.04 -4.53
CA GLU A 94 -4.93 1.69 -3.97
C GLU A 94 -6.20 0.84 -4.18
N ALA A 95 -7.38 1.40 -3.92
CA ALA A 95 -8.64 0.70 -4.14
C ALA A 95 -8.82 0.27 -5.61
N GLN A 96 -8.46 1.16 -6.55
CA GLN A 96 -8.53 0.86 -7.98
C GLN A 96 -7.57 -0.26 -8.37
N VAL A 97 -6.31 -0.21 -7.91
CA VAL A 97 -5.32 -1.25 -8.21
C VAL A 97 -5.73 -2.59 -7.63
N LEU A 98 -6.24 -2.62 -6.39
CA LEU A 98 -6.73 -3.86 -5.78
C LEU A 98 -7.96 -4.43 -6.51
N THR A 99 -8.85 -3.56 -7.00
CA THR A 99 -10.00 -3.96 -7.82
C THR A 99 -9.55 -4.57 -9.14
N GLN A 100 -8.57 -3.95 -9.81
CA GLN A 100 -7.98 -4.50 -11.03
C GLN A 100 -7.31 -5.86 -10.74
N LEU A 101 -6.55 -5.98 -9.65
CA LEU A 101 -5.92 -7.24 -9.23
C LEU A 101 -6.96 -8.35 -9.04
N ARG A 102 -8.08 -8.04 -8.37
CA ARG A 102 -9.20 -8.97 -8.17
C ARG A 102 -9.80 -9.42 -9.51
N ASN A 103 -10.09 -8.47 -10.41
CA ASN A 103 -10.67 -8.77 -11.72
C ASN A 103 -9.74 -9.65 -12.56
N ARG A 104 -8.45 -9.32 -12.60
CA ARG A 104 -7.46 -10.13 -13.33
C ARG A 104 -7.28 -11.51 -12.74
N MET A 105 -7.32 -11.64 -11.42
CA MET A 105 -7.29 -12.96 -10.78
C MET A 105 -8.48 -13.83 -11.20
N ALA A 106 -9.68 -13.23 -11.32
CA ALA A 106 -10.87 -13.92 -11.81
C ALA A 106 -10.75 -14.32 -13.29
N GLU A 107 -10.21 -13.42 -14.14
CA GLU A 107 -9.91 -13.72 -15.54
C GLU A 107 -8.90 -14.87 -15.67
N LEU A 108 -7.85 -14.86 -14.85
CA LEU A 108 -6.81 -15.89 -14.87
C LEU A 108 -7.33 -17.23 -14.34
N GLY A 109 -8.24 -17.21 -13.34
CA GLY A 109 -8.99 -18.39 -12.91
C GLY A 109 -9.93 -18.93 -13.99
N THR A 110 -10.52 -18.06 -14.82
CA THR A 110 -11.31 -18.49 -15.99
C THR A 110 -10.40 -19.08 -17.08
N ALA A 111 -9.21 -18.50 -17.29
CA ALA A 111 -8.22 -19.04 -18.21
C ALA A 111 -7.73 -20.42 -17.77
N SER A 112 -7.58 -20.67 -16.46
CA SER A 112 -7.18 -21.99 -15.95
C SER A 112 -8.23 -23.06 -16.25
N GLN A 113 -9.53 -22.73 -16.29
CA GLN A 113 -10.60 -23.67 -16.71
C GLN A 113 -10.43 -24.16 -18.16
N SER A 114 -9.77 -23.38 -19.02
CA SER A 114 -9.48 -23.83 -20.40
C SER A 114 -8.50 -25.02 -20.40
N LEU A 115 -7.64 -25.13 -19.38
CA LEU A 115 -6.78 -26.30 -19.18
C LEU A 115 -7.57 -27.51 -18.66
N GLU A 116 -8.62 -27.30 -17.85
CA GLU A 116 -9.50 -28.37 -17.36
C GLU A 116 -10.31 -29.04 -18.48
N GLY A 117 -10.65 -28.27 -19.52
CA GLY A 117 -11.34 -28.79 -20.71
C GLY A 117 -10.49 -29.73 -21.57
N ILE A 118 -9.20 -29.90 -21.27
CA ILE A 118 -8.29 -30.75 -22.03
C ILE A 118 -8.42 -32.21 -21.59
N GLY A 119 -8.63 -33.08 -22.57
CA GLY A 119 -8.73 -34.53 -22.37
C GLY A 119 -7.56 -35.28 -22.98
N THR A 120 -7.45 -36.58 -22.65
CA THR A 120 -6.46 -37.48 -23.28
C THR A 120 -6.71 -37.73 -24.77
N THR A 121 -7.90 -37.37 -25.26
CA THR A 121 -8.25 -37.42 -26.68
C THR A 121 -7.94 -36.13 -27.43
N SER A 122 -7.60 -35.05 -26.72
CA SER A 122 -7.17 -33.79 -27.34
C SER A 122 -5.84 -34.01 -28.06
N SER A 123 -5.67 -33.32 -29.19
CA SER A 123 -4.45 -33.35 -29.97
C SER A 123 -3.31 -32.63 -29.23
N ASP A 124 -2.06 -33.01 -29.49
CA ASP A 124 -0.89 -32.34 -28.88
C ASP A 124 -0.85 -30.84 -29.16
N GLY A 125 -1.31 -30.42 -30.34
CA GLY A 125 -1.45 -29.02 -30.70
C GLY A 125 -2.42 -28.28 -29.79
N GLU A 126 -3.60 -28.86 -29.50
CA GLU A 126 -4.59 -28.27 -28.61
C GLU A 126 -4.09 -28.18 -27.16
N ILE A 127 -3.48 -29.26 -26.65
CA ILE A 127 -2.94 -29.30 -25.29
C ILE A 127 -1.86 -28.22 -25.13
N LYS A 128 -0.93 -28.14 -26.09
CA LYS A 128 0.15 -27.15 -26.06
C LYS A 128 -0.38 -25.73 -26.18
N ALA A 129 -1.32 -25.49 -27.09
CA ALA A 129 -1.91 -24.18 -27.29
C ALA A 129 -2.61 -23.68 -26.02
N ALA A 130 -3.36 -24.56 -25.34
CA ALA A 130 -4.02 -24.21 -24.08
C ALA A 130 -3.01 -23.80 -22.98
N LEU A 131 -1.90 -24.53 -22.85
CA LEU A 131 -0.83 -24.17 -21.90
C LEU A 131 -0.14 -22.86 -22.28
N GLN A 132 0.18 -22.65 -23.56
CA GLN A 132 0.81 -21.40 -24.04
C GLN A 132 -0.10 -20.18 -23.82
N ASP A 133 -1.40 -20.34 -24.07
CA ASP A 133 -2.40 -19.30 -23.86
C ASP A 133 -2.53 -18.93 -22.37
N PHE A 134 -2.54 -19.94 -21.49
CA PHE A 134 -2.50 -19.71 -20.04
C PHE A 134 -1.21 -19.01 -19.58
N ILE A 135 -0.04 -19.47 -20.02
CA ILE A 135 1.26 -18.84 -19.72
C ILE A 135 1.27 -17.38 -20.19
N THR A 136 0.74 -17.11 -21.38
CA THR A 136 0.67 -15.76 -21.95
C THR A 136 -0.18 -14.84 -21.06
N ARG A 137 -1.36 -15.29 -20.63
CA ARG A 137 -2.23 -14.51 -19.73
C ARG A 137 -1.62 -14.30 -18.36
N TYR A 138 -0.94 -15.30 -17.81
CA TYR A 138 -0.22 -15.15 -16.54
C TYR A 138 0.89 -14.09 -16.66
N ASN A 139 1.71 -14.14 -17.71
CA ASN A 139 2.80 -13.18 -17.91
C ASN A 139 2.28 -11.77 -18.18
N GLN A 140 1.17 -11.62 -18.91
CA GLN A 140 0.50 -10.33 -19.09
C GLN A 140 0.00 -9.76 -17.77
N TRP A 141 -0.63 -10.61 -16.96
CA TRP A 141 -1.06 -10.25 -15.62
C TRP A 141 0.13 -9.80 -14.75
N ASP A 142 1.20 -10.59 -14.69
CA ASP A 142 2.37 -10.26 -13.86
C ASP A 142 3.02 -8.93 -14.30
N ALA A 143 3.13 -8.68 -15.62
CA ALA A 143 3.69 -7.45 -16.17
C ALA A 143 2.80 -6.21 -15.99
N GLU A 144 1.48 -6.35 -15.96
CA GLU A 144 0.54 -5.24 -15.72
C GLU A 144 0.71 -4.65 -14.31
N PHE A 145 1.09 -5.49 -13.36
CA PHE A 145 1.23 -5.07 -11.97
C PHE A 145 2.65 -4.64 -11.59
N ASP A 146 3.68 -4.99 -12.37
CA ASP A 146 5.07 -4.58 -12.15
C ASP A 146 5.23 -3.10 -11.76
N PRO A 147 4.67 -2.12 -12.50
CA PRO A 147 4.91 -0.69 -12.26
C PRO A 147 4.39 -0.18 -10.91
N TYR A 148 3.43 -0.87 -10.29
CA TYR A 148 2.83 -0.44 -9.02
C TYR A 148 3.70 -0.77 -7.80
N PHE A 149 4.71 -1.61 -7.96
CA PHE A 149 5.60 -2.09 -6.90
C PHE A 149 7.07 -1.72 -7.14
N GLU A 150 7.36 -0.89 -8.14
CA GLU A 150 8.71 -0.34 -8.34
C GLU A 150 9.04 0.66 -7.24
N GLN A 151 10.33 0.92 -7.03
CA GLN A 151 10.77 1.87 -6.02
C GLN A 151 10.14 3.27 -6.23
N GLY A 152 9.43 3.78 -5.23
CA GLY A 152 8.66 5.02 -5.26
C GLY A 152 7.27 4.92 -5.89
N ALA A 153 6.82 3.73 -6.27
CA ALA A 153 5.48 3.50 -6.80
C ALA A 153 4.40 3.46 -5.70
N LEU A 154 3.14 3.48 -6.14
CA LEU A 154 1.96 3.55 -5.27
C LEU A 154 1.93 2.48 -4.16
N LEU A 155 2.50 1.29 -4.40
CA LEU A 155 2.51 0.19 -3.44
C LEU A 155 3.91 -0.14 -2.87
N ASP A 156 4.95 0.66 -3.16
CA ASP A 156 6.34 0.43 -2.72
C ASP A 156 6.49 0.44 -1.18
N ASP A 157 5.85 1.40 -0.50
CA ASP A 157 5.82 1.47 0.98
C ASP A 157 4.59 0.77 1.59
N ASN A 158 3.77 0.13 0.75
CA ASN A 158 2.59 -0.56 1.19
C ASN A 158 2.93 -2.03 1.48
N GLN A 159 3.33 -2.31 2.73
CA GLN A 159 3.64 -3.68 3.18
C GLN A 159 2.56 -4.70 2.81
N ALA A 160 1.28 -4.29 2.74
CA ALA A 160 0.21 -5.19 2.34
C ALA A 160 0.19 -5.46 0.83
N GLY A 161 0.65 -4.52 0.00
CA GLY A 161 0.86 -4.72 -1.44
C GLY A 161 2.01 -5.69 -1.73
N GLU A 162 3.20 -5.44 -1.17
CA GLU A 162 4.36 -6.31 -1.35
C GLU A 162 4.10 -7.74 -0.85
N VAL A 163 3.49 -7.88 0.33
CA VAL A 163 3.11 -9.19 0.89
C VAL A 163 2.06 -9.86 0.03
N ALA A 164 1.08 -9.13 -0.53
CA ALA A 164 0.08 -9.71 -1.42
C ALA A 164 0.71 -10.24 -2.71
N ARG A 165 1.61 -9.47 -3.35
CA ARG A 165 2.32 -9.90 -4.56
C ARG A 165 3.25 -11.08 -4.30
N PHE A 166 4.06 -11.01 -3.24
CA PHE A 166 4.96 -12.10 -2.87
C PHE A 166 4.18 -13.37 -2.53
N SER A 167 3.10 -13.25 -1.73
CA SER A 167 2.26 -14.39 -1.37
C SER A 167 1.59 -14.98 -2.59
N LEU A 168 1.12 -14.14 -3.51
CA LEU A 168 0.49 -14.59 -4.74
C LEU A 168 1.48 -15.27 -5.68
N ARG A 169 2.66 -14.70 -5.92
CA ARG A 169 3.73 -15.35 -6.70
C ARG A 169 4.18 -16.65 -6.07
N ARG A 170 4.26 -16.71 -4.75
CA ARG A 170 4.60 -17.93 -4.00
C ARG A 170 3.50 -18.99 -4.10
N GLU A 171 2.23 -18.58 -3.98
CA GLU A 171 1.08 -19.47 -4.04
C GLU A 171 0.92 -20.03 -5.47
N VAL A 172 1.02 -19.17 -6.48
CA VAL A 172 1.15 -19.57 -7.88
C VAL A 172 2.34 -20.51 -8.04
N GLY A 173 3.55 -20.12 -7.64
CA GLY A 173 4.73 -21.00 -7.74
C GLY A 173 4.52 -22.38 -7.12
N SER A 174 3.86 -22.44 -5.96
CA SER A 174 3.51 -23.68 -5.27
C SER A 174 2.50 -24.55 -6.03
N ILE A 175 1.57 -23.94 -6.77
CA ILE A 175 0.60 -24.67 -7.60
C ILE A 175 1.30 -25.33 -8.79
N PHE A 176 2.29 -24.67 -9.38
CA PHE A 176 3.00 -25.16 -10.58
C PHE A 176 4.06 -26.22 -10.25
N HIS A 177 4.70 -26.09 -9.08
CA HIS A 177 5.62 -27.09 -8.51
C HIS A 177 4.91 -28.18 -7.70
N GLY A 178 3.57 -28.11 -7.57
CA GLY A 178 2.78 -28.90 -6.65
C GLY A 178 2.95 -30.41 -6.85
N ALA A 179 2.85 -31.16 -5.75
CA ALA A 179 3.07 -32.60 -5.71
C ALA A 179 2.10 -33.38 -6.61
N GLY A 180 2.65 -34.32 -7.38
CA GLY A 180 1.96 -35.18 -8.34
C GLY A 180 0.75 -35.95 -7.82
N ASN A 181 -0.40 -35.28 -7.72
CA ASN A 181 -1.71 -35.88 -7.47
C ASN A 181 -2.20 -36.68 -8.70
N GLY A 182 -1.48 -37.74 -9.06
CA GLY A 182 -1.78 -38.60 -10.22
C GLY A 182 -1.20 -38.12 -11.56
N GLY A 183 -0.39 -37.06 -11.56
CA GLY A 183 0.37 -36.57 -12.71
C GLY A 183 1.89 -36.69 -12.49
N PHE A 184 2.65 -35.81 -13.12
CA PHE A 184 4.11 -35.68 -12.91
C PHE A 184 4.45 -35.19 -11.48
N GLU A 185 5.60 -35.61 -10.94
CA GLU A 185 5.97 -35.45 -9.54
C GLU A 185 6.18 -33.96 -9.15
N LEU A 186 6.88 -33.21 -10.00
CA LEU A 186 7.11 -31.76 -9.85
C LEU A 186 6.12 -30.92 -10.67
N GLY A 187 4.97 -31.49 -11.02
CA GLY A 187 3.91 -30.79 -11.76
C GLY A 187 4.37 -30.33 -13.14
N LEU A 188 4.15 -29.04 -13.45
CA LEU A 188 4.49 -28.48 -14.75
C LEU A 188 6.00 -28.32 -14.96
N THR A 189 6.80 -28.35 -13.88
CA THR A 189 8.26 -28.31 -13.96
C THR A 189 8.82 -29.51 -14.71
N ASP A 190 8.32 -30.71 -14.40
CA ASP A 190 8.69 -31.94 -15.11
C ASP A 190 8.21 -31.95 -16.58
N MET A 191 7.23 -31.09 -16.88
CA MET A 191 6.70 -30.89 -18.23
C MET A 191 7.38 -29.73 -18.96
N GLY A 192 8.46 -29.16 -18.43
CA GLY A 192 9.24 -28.12 -19.12
C GLY A 192 8.76 -26.69 -18.89
N VAL A 193 7.89 -26.43 -17.90
CA VAL A 193 7.53 -25.07 -17.49
C VAL A 193 8.46 -24.60 -16.37
N SER A 194 8.98 -23.38 -16.47
CA SER A 194 9.87 -22.81 -15.47
C SER A 194 9.54 -21.35 -15.18
N PHE A 195 9.96 -20.87 -14.01
CA PHE A 195 9.93 -19.45 -13.68
C PHE A 195 11.24 -18.78 -14.06
N THR A 196 11.15 -17.60 -14.66
CA THR A 196 12.28 -16.69 -14.83
C THR A 196 12.55 -15.94 -13.52
N PRO A 197 13.73 -15.30 -13.34
CA PRO A 197 14.07 -14.60 -12.10
C PRO A 197 13.11 -13.46 -11.71
N ASP A 198 12.47 -12.85 -12.71
CA ASP A 198 11.47 -11.79 -12.61
C ASP A 198 10.07 -12.31 -12.27
N GLY A 199 9.85 -13.64 -12.31
CA GLY A 199 8.58 -14.27 -11.93
C GLY A 199 7.69 -14.69 -13.10
N GLN A 200 8.12 -14.49 -14.35
CA GLN A 200 7.38 -14.92 -15.53
C GLN A 200 7.51 -16.42 -15.79
N LEU A 201 6.50 -17.00 -16.43
CA LEU A 201 6.49 -18.38 -16.88
C LEU A 201 7.13 -18.52 -18.26
N LYS A 202 7.91 -19.58 -18.43
CA LYS A 202 8.53 -19.97 -19.70
C LYS A 202 8.29 -21.44 -19.99
N LEU A 203 7.94 -21.75 -21.23
CA LEU A 203 7.76 -23.11 -21.73
C LEU A 203 8.99 -23.56 -22.54
N ASP A 204 9.58 -24.69 -22.16
CA ASP A 204 10.43 -25.50 -23.02
C ASP A 204 9.54 -26.46 -23.83
N GLU A 205 9.28 -26.10 -25.09
CA GLU A 205 8.42 -26.92 -25.95
C GLU A 205 8.97 -28.32 -26.20
N ALA A 206 10.29 -28.51 -26.24
CA ALA A 206 10.87 -29.82 -26.49
C ALA A 206 10.65 -30.74 -25.28
N ALA A 207 10.89 -30.24 -24.07
CA ALA A 207 10.61 -30.96 -22.83
C ALA A 207 9.12 -31.28 -22.67
N PHE A 208 8.25 -30.31 -22.98
CA PHE A 208 6.79 -30.50 -22.92
C PHE A 208 6.30 -31.57 -23.89
N ASN A 209 6.75 -31.53 -25.15
CA ASN A 209 6.41 -32.54 -26.14
C ASN A 209 6.92 -33.93 -25.74
N ALA A 210 8.11 -34.01 -25.12
CA ALA A 210 8.66 -35.26 -24.62
C ALA A 210 7.82 -35.82 -23.45
N ALA A 211 7.38 -34.97 -22.53
CA ALA A 211 6.51 -35.35 -21.42
C ALA A 211 5.15 -35.89 -21.92
N LEU A 212 4.53 -35.21 -22.89
CA LEU A 212 3.28 -35.65 -23.53
C LEU A 212 3.42 -37.00 -24.24
N ALA A 213 4.54 -37.22 -24.94
CA ALA A 213 4.82 -38.47 -25.64
C ALA A 213 5.13 -39.63 -24.67
N SER A 214 5.77 -39.33 -23.53
CA SER A 214 6.12 -40.32 -22.51
C SER A 214 4.90 -40.82 -21.74
N ASP A 215 4.06 -39.91 -21.25
CA ASP A 215 2.83 -40.27 -20.52
C ASP A 215 1.76 -39.17 -20.68
N ARG A 216 0.96 -39.29 -21.75
CA ARG A 216 -0.15 -38.37 -22.02
C ARG A 216 -1.15 -38.28 -20.88
N LYS A 217 -1.44 -39.42 -20.21
CA LYS A 217 -2.43 -39.45 -19.14
C LYS A 217 -1.92 -38.64 -17.95
N ALA A 218 -0.67 -38.85 -17.56
CA ALA A 218 -0.04 -38.07 -16.50
C ALA A 218 0.05 -36.58 -16.87
N ALA A 219 0.40 -36.25 -18.12
CA ALA A 219 0.47 -34.86 -18.59
C ALA A 219 -0.88 -34.12 -18.50
N VAL A 220 -1.95 -34.74 -19.03
CA VAL A 220 -3.30 -34.18 -18.95
C VAL A 220 -3.77 -34.07 -17.50
N GLN A 221 -3.48 -35.09 -16.67
CA GLN A 221 -3.80 -35.03 -15.25
C GLN A 221 -3.08 -33.88 -14.54
N THR A 222 -1.79 -33.65 -14.82
CA THR A 222 -1.04 -32.50 -14.29
C THR A 222 -1.70 -31.18 -14.67
N LEU A 223 -2.07 -31.00 -15.94
CA LEU A 223 -2.74 -29.78 -16.40
C LEU A 223 -4.07 -29.56 -15.67
N ASN A 224 -4.88 -30.62 -15.51
CA ASN A 224 -6.15 -30.55 -14.79
C ASN A 224 -5.95 -30.26 -13.29
N ASN A 225 -4.93 -30.83 -12.67
CA ASN A 225 -4.60 -30.57 -11.27
C ASN A 225 -4.21 -29.10 -11.05
N VAL A 226 -3.37 -28.54 -11.94
CA VAL A 226 -2.99 -27.12 -11.92
C VAL A 226 -4.21 -26.24 -12.17
N ALA A 227 -5.02 -26.56 -13.17
CA ALA A 227 -6.25 -25.85 -13.49
C ALA A 227 -7.18 -25.73 -12.29
N THR A 228 -7.40 -26.86 -11.60
CA THR A 228 -8.25 -26.97 -10.42
C THR A 228 -7.68 -26.19 -9.25
N ALA A 229 -6.39 -26.38 -8.94
CA ALA A 229 -5.74 -25.69 -7.83
C ALA A 229 -5.73 -24.18 -8.03
N PHE A 230 -5.43 -23.72 -9.25
CA PHE A 230 -5.46 -22.31 -9.61
C PHE A 230 -6.88 -21.75 -9.55
N GLY A 231 -7.87 -22.45 -10.12
CA GLY A 231 -9.27 -22.03 -10.08
C GLY A 231 -9.81 -21.90 -8.65
N ASN A 232 -9.44 -22.82 -7.77
CA ASN A 232 -9.78 -22.76 -6.34
C ASN A 232 -9.12 -21.57 -5.65
N ALA A 233 -7.82 -21.33 -5.89
CA ALA A 233 -7.10 -20.20 -5.32
C ALA A 233 -7.68 -18.87 -5.81
N ALA A 234 -7.94 -18.74 -7.12
CA ALA A 234 -8.59 -17.58 -7.70
C ALA A 234 -9.97 -17.34 -7.08
N THR A 235 -10.81 -18.37 -6.99
CA THR A 235 -12.14 -18.29 -6.36
C THR A 235 -12.06 -17.81 -4.91
N LEU A 236 -11.14 -18.36 -4.11
CA LEU A 236 -10.95 -17.95 -2.72
C LEU A 236 -10.44 -16.50 -2.61
N LEU A 237 -9.53 -16.08 -3.49
CA LEU A 237 -8.94 -14.76 -3.44
C LEU A 237 -9.91 -13.67 -3.93
N THR A 238 -10.80 -14.01 -4.86
CA THR A 238 -11.79 -13.08 -5.44
C THR A 238 -13.17 -13.16 -4.80
N ALA A 239 -13.39 -14.08 -3.84
CA ALA A 239 -14.66 -14.23 -3.16
C ALA A 239 -15.08 -12.96 -2.39
N ASP A 240 -16.38 -12.73 -2.32
CA ASP A 240 -16.94 -11.66 -1.49
C ASP A 240 -16.62 -11.90 -0.01
N GLY A 241 -16.28 -10.84 0.71
CA GLY A 241 -15.91 -10.90 2.13
C GLY A 241 -14.50 -11.46 2.41
N HIS A 242 -13.72 -11.81 1.39
CA HIS A 242 -12.32 -12.19 1.56
C HIS A 242 -11.41 -10.97 1.78
N LEU A 243 -10.09 -11.19 1.92
CA LEU A 243 -9.15 -10.14 2.29
C LEU A 243 -9.07 -8.99 1.28
N LEU A 244 -9.03 -9.30 -0.03
CA LEU A 244 -8.97 -8.28 -1.09
C LEU A 244 -10.25 -7.45 -1.12
N ASP A 245 -11.41 -8.11 -1.14
CA ASP A 245 -12.72 -7.47 -1.14
C ASP A 245 -12.89 -6.53 0.07
N ARG A 246 -12.60 -7.01 1.29
CA ARG A 246 -12.66 -6.17 2.51
C ARG A 246 -11.71 -4.97 2.46
N ARG A 247 -10.55 -5.11 1.82
CA ARG A 247 -9.57 -4.02 1.74
C ARG A 247 -10.01 -2.96 0.73
N ILE A 248 -10.53 -3.38 -0.44
CA ILE A 248 -11.17 -2.49 -1.42
C ILE A 248 -12.31 -1.73 -0.74
N ASP A 249 -13.23 -2.46 -0.12
CA ASP A 249 -14.38 -1.91 0.61
C ASP A 249 -14.00 -0.85 1.65
N ASN A 250 -12.95 -1.12 2.43
CA ASN A 250 -12.49 -0.19 3.46
C ASN A 250 -11.84 1.05 2.85
N ALA A 251 -11.07 0.89 1.77
CA ALA A 251 -10.44 2.00 1.06
C ALA A 251 -11.49 2.90 0.40
N GLU A 252 -12.48 2.31 -0.30
CA GLU A 252 -13.60 3.04 -0.89
C GLU A 252 -14.42 3.80 0.17
N ARG A 253 -14.69 3.16 1.32
CA ARG A 253 -15.37 3.82 2.44
C ARG A 253 -14.55 4.97 3.02
N ALA A 254 -13.23 4.84 3.11
CA ALA A 254 -12.37 5.92 3.59
C ALA A 254 -12.37 7.13 2.64
N VAL A 255 -12.32 6.89 1.31
CA VAL A 255 -12.41 7.94 0.29
C VAL A 255 -13.79 8.60 0.31
N ALA A 256 -14.87 7.82 0.39
CA ALA A 256 -16.23 8.35 0.46
C ALA A 256 -16.45 9.19 1.73
N TRP A 257 -15.92 8.74 2.88
CA TRP A 257 -15.96 9.49 4.13
C TRP A 257 -15.18 10.80 4.02
N ALA A 258 -13.99 10.78 3.40
CA ALA A 258 -13.20 11.98 3.19
C ALA A 258 -13.94 13.00 2.31
N ALA A 259 -14.60 12.53 1.24
CA ALA A 259 -15.42 13.38 0.37
C ALA A 259 -16.63 13.99 1.12
N ASP A 260 -17.32 13.22 1.97
CA ASP A 260 -18.44 13.71 2.80
C ASP A 260 -17.98 14.76 3.83
N LYS A 261 -16.76 14.61 4.35
CA LYS A 261 -16.20 15.47 5.40
C LYS A 261 -15.32 16.60 4.89
N GLN A 262 -15.18 16.75 3.58
CA GLN A 262 -14.29 17.74 3.00
C GLN A 262 -14.63 19.17 3.46
N ASP A 263 -15.92 19.53 3.48
CA ASP A 263 -16.37 20.85 3.93
C ASP A 263 -16.04 21.11 5.41
N GLU A 264 -16.15 20.09 6.27
CA GLU A 264 -15.80 20.18 7.70
C GLU A 264 -14.27 20.34 7.88
N VAL A 265 -13.50 19.57 7.10
CA VAL A 265 -12.04 19.63 7.08
C VAL A 265 -11.56 20.99 6.58
N ASP A 266 -12.17 21.54 5.53
CA ASP A 266 -11.85 22.86 5.01
C ASP A 266 -12.31 23.99 5.95
N ALA A 267 -13.41 23.80 6.67
CA ALA A 267 -13.82 24.74 7.73
C ALA A 267 -12.82 24.76 8.90
N GLU A 268 -12.22 23.62 9.24
CA GLU A 268 -11.28 23.52 10.36
C GLU A 268 -9.84 23.90 9.99
N PHE A 269 -9.38 23.49 8.80
CA PHE A 269 -7.99 23.59 8.37
C PHE A 269 -7.79 24.41 7.08
N GLY A 270 -8.85 24.87 6.43
CA GLY A 270 -8.79 25.65 5.20
C GLY A 270 -8.30 27.09 5.36
N PRO A 271 -8.14 27.80 4.23
CA PRO A 271 -7.73 29.20 4.23
C PRO A 271 -8.65 30.06 5.10
N GLY A 272 -8.07 30.83 6.03
CA GLY A 272 -8.84 31.68 6.93
C GLY A 272 -9.56 30.97 8.07
N ALA A 273 -9.45 29.64 8.20
CA ALA A 273 -10.06 28.88 9.31
C ALA A 273 -9.59 29.37 10.69
N ILE A 274 -8.29 29.66 10.84
CA ILE A 274 -7.72 30.24 12.07
C ILE A 274 -8.34 31.62 12.34
N SER A 275 -8.38 32.48 11.32
CA SER A 275 -8.95 33.83 11.40
C SER A 275 -10.44 33.83 11.78
N ASN A 276 -11.21 32.87 11.27
CA ASN A 276 -12.64 32.71 11.59
C ASN A 276 -12.83 32.20 13.03
N ARG A 277 -11.97 31.30 13.50
CA ARG A 277 -12.02 30.76 14.88
C ARG A 277 -11.68 31.82 15.93
N VAL A 278 -10.70 32.68 15.62
CA VAL A 278 -10.32 33.82 16.47
C VAL A 278 -11.43 34.86 16.51
N ARG A 279 -12.12 35.12 15.39
CA ARG A 279 -13.25 36.08 15.34
C ARG A 279 -14.56 35.57 15.96
N GLY A 280 -14.82 34.27 15.92
CA GLY A 280 -16.02 33.66 16.51
C GLY A 280 -15.96 33.40 18.03
N SER A 281 -14.80 33.65 18.66
CA SER A 281 -14.59 33.45 20.12
C SER A 281 -14.64 34.76 20.92
N ILE A 282 -15.10 35.86 20.30
CA ILE A 282 -15.30 37.21 20.90
C ILE A 282 -16.79 37.51 20.91
#